data_AF-A0A392R3I7-F1
#
_entry.id   AF-A0A392R3I7-F1
#
_cell.length_a   1.000
_cell.length_b   1.000
_cell.length_c   1.000
_cell.angle_alpha   90.00
_cell.angle_beta   90.00
_cell.angle_gamma   90.00
#
_symmetry.space_group_name_H-M   'P 1'
#
loop_
_entity.id
_entity.type
_entity.pdbx_description
1 polymer ?
#
loop_
_entity_poly.entity_id
_entity_poly.type
_entity_poly.pdbx_seq_one_letter_code
_entity_poly.pdbx_strand_id
1 'polypeptide(L)'
;MILVDCESLIEIVAKEEDEPNEGEMLFTELSILSLTSLPKLGSFYSGNFTLNFSSLKHVSFTKCNNTKVFRLGDKVPDELK
;
A
#
# COMPACT_ATOMS: atom_id res chain seq x y z
N MET A 1 -8.02 0.09 6.64
CA MET A 1 -7.81 -1.24 6.03
C MET A 1 -6.93 -2.08 6.94
N ILE A 2 -7.38 -3.29 7.26
CA ILE A 2 -6.69 -4.23 8.15
C ILE A 2 -6.65 -5.57 7.42
N LEU A 3 -5.46 -6.11 7.21
CA LEU A 3 -5.23 -7.40 6.54
C LEU A 3 -4.39 -8.29 7.44
N VAL A 4 -4.87 -9.52 7.69
CA VAL A 4 -4.30 -10.44 8.66
C VAL A 4 -4.27 -11.85 8.06
N ASP A 5 -3.13 -12.53 8.21
CA ASP A 5 -2.95 -13.95 7.88
C ASP A 5 -3.33 -14.34 6.44
N CYS A 6 -3.06 -13.44 5.46
CA CYS A 6 -3.28 -13.73 4.05
C CYS A 6 -1.98 -14.23 3.38
N GLU A 7 -1.82 -15.54 3.33
CA GLU A 7 -0.59 -16.19 2.82
C GLU A 7 -0.37 -16.06 1.30
N SER A 8 -1.42 -15.78 0.54
CA SER A 8 -1.38 -15.68 -0.92
C SER A 8 -1.41 -14.25 -1.46
N LEU A 9 -1.54 -13.24 -0.60
CA LEU A 9 -1.63 -11.85 -1.04
C LEU A 9 -0.27 -11.33 -1.51
N ILE A 10 -0.19 -10.90 -2.77
CA ILE A 10 1.05 -10.42 -3.40
C ILE A 10 1.05 -8.89 -3.52
N GLU A 11 -0.10 -8.30 -3.84
CA GLU A 11 -0.36 -6.86 -3.86
C GLU A 11 -1.74 -6.56 -3.27
N ILE A 12 -1.96 -5.33 -2.80
CA ILE A 12 -3.21 -4.93 -2.12
C ILE A 12 -4.21 -4.38 -3.13
N VAL A 13 -3.72 -3.57 -4.07
CA VAL A 13 -4.49 -3.01 -5.17
C VAL A 13 -4.05 -3.70 -6.44
N ALA A 14 -5.00 -4.28 -7.18
CA ALA A 14 -4.73 -4.88 -8.47
C ALA A 14 -4.56 -3.79 -9.53
N LYS A 15 -3.63 -4.02 -10.46
CA LYS A 15 -3.44 -3.16 -11.64
C LYS A 15 -4.46 -3.52 -12.74
N GLU A 16 -4.98 -2.50 -13.41
CA GLU A 16 -5.80 -2.67 -14.63
C GLU A 16 -4.92 -2.67 -15.90
N GLU A 17 -5.31 -3.43 -16.93
CA GLU A 17 -4.53 -3.57 -18.17
C GLU A 17 -4.44 -2.26 -18.98
N ASP A 18 -5.52 -1.46 -18.98
CA ASP A 18 -5.64 -0.20 -19.71
C ASP A 18 -5.30 1.04 -18.83
N GLU A 19 -4.59 0.84 -17.71
CA GLU A 19 -4.15 1.94 -16.85
C GLU A 19 -3.22 2.89 -17.65
N PRO A 20 -3.46 4.22 -17.62
CA PRO A 20 -2.58 5.18 -18.26
C PRO A 20 -1.16 5.15 -17.67
N ASN A 21 -0.20 5.66 -18.44
CA ASN A 21 1.23 5.56 -18.10
C ASN A 21 1.60 6.26 -16.79
N GLU A 22 0.84 7.28 -16.37
CA GLU A 22 1.06 8.05 -15.15
C GLU A 22 -0.26 8.62 -14.60
N GLY A 23 -0.28 8.91 -13.31
CA GLY A 23 -1.47 9.40 -12.60
C GLY A 23 -1.29 9.38 -11.09
N GLU A 24 -2.33 9.74 -10.36
CA GLU A 24 -2.35 9.74 -8.90
C GLU A 24 -3.58 9.00 -8.38
N MET A 25 -3.38 8.04 -7.48
CA MET A 25 -4.46 7.31 -6.81
C MET A 25 -4.63 7.86 -5.39
N LEU A 26 -5.79 8.46 -5.11
CA LEU A 26 -6.08 9.12 -3.83
C LEU A 26 -6.77 8.17 -2.85
N PHE A 27 -6.21 8.05 -1.64
CA PHE A 27 -6.80 7.33 -0.51
C PHE A 27 -7.26 8.32 0.55
N THR A 28 -8.34 9.06 0.28
CA THR A 28 -8.87 10.11 1.17
C THR A 28 -9.60 9.59 2.40
N GLU A 29 -10.08 8.34 2.37
CA GLU A 29 -10.81 7.75 3.51
C GLU A 29 -9.97 6.75 4.31
N LEU A 30 -8.76 6.42 3.84
CA LEU A 30 -7.91 5.42 4.47
C LEU A 30 -7.11 6.03 5.62
N SER A 31 -7.65 5.98 6.83
CA SER A 31 -6.99 6.51 8.03
C SER A 31 -6.04 5.55 8.73
N ILE A 32 -6.27 4.24 8.60
CA ILE A 32 -5.46 3.20 9.26
C ILE A 32 -5.09 2.14 8.22
N LEU A 33 -3.82 1.76 8.18
CA LEU A 33 -3.31 0.61 7.42
C LEU A 33 -2.58 -0.34 8.38
N SER A 34 -3.15 -1.53 8.61
CA SER A 34 -2.52 -2.55 9.45
C SER A 34 -2.38 -3.86 8.69
N LEU A 35 -1.15 -4.33 8.52
CA LEU A 35 -0.79 -5.50 7.75
C LEU A 35 -0.07 -6.50 8.65
N THR A 36 -0.63 -7.70 8.80
CA THR A 36 -0.11 -8.72 9.72
C THR A 36 -0.01 -10.10 9.06
N SER A 37 1.14 -10.76 9.20
CA SER A 37 1.38 -12.12 8.69
C SER A 37 1.08 -12.27 7.19
N LEU A 38 1.66 -11.39 6.39
CA LEU A 38 1.51 -11.39 4.92
C LEU A 38 2.84 -11.80 4.27
N PRO A 39 3.18 -13.10 4.24
CA PRO A 39 4.51 -13.57 3.87
C PRO A 39 4.87 -13.35 2.39
N LYS A 40 3.86 -13.24 1.51
CA LYS A 40 4.05 -13.03 0.06
C LYS A 40 3.80 -11.60 -0.40
N LEU A 41 3.41 -10.69 0.50
CA LEU A 41 3.12 -9.32 0.14
C LEU A 41 4.40 -8.61 -0.30
N GLY A 42 4.42 -8.16 -1.56
CA GLY A 42 5.55 -7.47 -2.16
C GLY A 42 5.39 -5.95 -2.21
N SER A 43 4.18 -5.46 -2.51
CA SER A 43 3.90 -4.03 -2.67
C SER A 43 2.44 -3.71 -2.32
N PHE A 44 2.13 -2.44 -2.07
CA PHE A 44 0.73 -2.01 -2.01
C PHE A 44 0.09 -2.03 -3.41
N TYR A 45 0.83 -1.54 -4.40
CA TYR A 45 0.42 -1.42 -5.78
C TYR A 45 1.64 -1.56 -6.71
N SER A 46 1.46 -2.26 -7.83
CA SER A 46 2.53 -2.47 -8.82
C SER A 46 2.41 -1.62 -10.10
N GLY A 47 1.27 -0.93 -10.31
CA GLY A 47 1.07 -0.04 -11.46
C GLY A 47 1.83 1.30 -11.36
N ASN A 48 1.61 2.23 -12.29
CA ASN A 48 2.47 3.40 -12.40
C ASN A 48 1.97 4.64 -11.64
N PHE A 49 0.73 4.63 -11.14
CA PHE A 49 0.21 5.78 -10.41
C PHE A 49 0.93 6.03 -9.11
N THR A 50 1.18 7.30 -8.79
CA THR A 50 1.64 7.71 -7.46
C THR A 50 0.51 7.48 -6.46
N LEU A 51 0.76 6.75 -5.39
CA LEU A 51 -0.24 6.56 -4.33
C LEU A 51 -0.22 7.76 -3.39
N ASN A 52 -1.37 8.30 -3.04
CA ASN A 52 -1.50 9.39 -2.09
C ASN A 52 -2.36 8.97 -0.91
N PHE A 53 -1.73 8.91 0.26
CA PHE A 53 -2.30 8.51 1.53
C PHE A 53 -2.60 9.73 2.42
N SER A 54 -3.20 10.78 1.85
CA SER A 54 -3.40 12.09 2.50
C SER A 54 -4.11 12.03 3.85
N SER A 55 -4.96 11.02 4.08
CA SER A 55 -5.72 10.88 5.33
C SER A 55 -5.21 9.79 6.26
N LEU A 56 -4.09 9.14 5.90
CA LEU A 56 -3.50 8.07 6.68
C LEU A 56 -2.90 8.64 7.98
N LYS A 57 -3.26 8.05 9.11
CA LYS A 57 -2.84 8.48 10.45
C LYS A 57 -2.11 7.39 11.23
N HIS A 58 -2.23 6.14 10.79
CA HIS A 58 -1.58 5.02 11.45
C HIS A 58 -1.20 3.94 10.44
N VAL A 59 0.04 3.47 10.57
CA VAL A 59 0.57 2.36 9.77
C VAL A 59 1.24 1.36 10.69
N SER A 60 0.94 0.07 10.48
CA SER A 60 1.58 -1.02 11.20
C SER A 60 1.84 -2.20 10.28
N PHE A 61 3.07 -2.73 10.34
CA PHE A 61 3.49 -3.93 9.63
C PHE A 61 4.03 -4.94 10.64
N THR A 62 3.37 -6.09 10.77
CA THR A 62 3.76 -7.13 11.72
C THR A 62 3.98 -8.44 10.98
N LYS A 63 5.17 -9.05 11.12
CA LYS A 63 5.50 -10.35 10.48
C LYS A 63 5.28 -10.36 8.95
N CYS A 64 5.61 -9.28 8.26
CA CYS A 64 5.62 -9.20 6.79
C CYS A 64 7.07 -9.33 6.28
N ASN A 65 7.30 -10.12 5.23
CA ASN A 65 8.65 -10.57 4.85
C ASN A 65 9.47 -9.62 3.94
N ASN A 66 8.97 -8.44 3.57
CA ASN A 66 9.77 -7.41 2.87
C ASN A 66 8.99 -6.07 2.83
N THR A 67 9.43 -5.06 3.57
CA THR A 67 8.68 -3.79 3.68
C THR A 67 9.14 -2.77 2.63
N LYS A 68 8.70 -2.96 1.38
CA LYS A 68 8.63 -1.92 0.35
C LYS A 68 7.17 -1.69 -0.07
N VAL A 69 6.28 -1.66 0.92
CA VAL A 69 4.83 -1.49 0.69
C VAL A 69 4.57 -0.15 0.00
N PHE A 70 5.27 0.90 0.46
CA PHE A 70 5.30 2.20 -0.21
C PHE A 70 6.52 2.31 -1.14
N ARG A 71 6.32 2.98 -2.26
CA ARG A 71 7.36 3.24 -3.26
C ARG A 71 7.88 4.66 -3.12
N LEU A 72 9.08 4.89 -3.63
CA LEU A 72 9.63 6.23 -3.73
C LEU A 72 8.70 7.09 -4.60
N GLY A 73 8.24 8.22 -4.05
CA GLY A 73 7.29 9.11 -4.70
C GLY A 73 5.86 9.00 -4.18
N ASP A 74 5.48 7.88 -3.53
CA ASP A 74 4.18 7.78 -2.88
C ASP A 74 4.07 8.84 -1.76
N LYS A 75 2.94 9.54 -1.71
CA LYS A 75 2.66 10.61 -0.77
C LYS A 75 2.11 10.01 0.51
N VAL A 76 3.01 9.55 1.37
CA VAL A 76 2.71 9.13 2.75
C VAL A 76 2.98 10.32 3.69
N PRO A 77 2.11 10.62 4.67
CA PRO A 77 2.36 11.66 5.66
C PRO A 77 3.71 11.46 6.36
N ASP A 78 4.50 12.54 6.50
CA ASP A 78 5.88 12.47 7.00
C ASP A 78 5.98 11.90 8.42
N GLU A 79 4.93 12.05 9.21
CA GLU A 79 4.79 11.51 10.57
C GLU A 79 4.77 9.98 10.63
N LEU A 80 4.53 9.32 9.49
CA LEU A 80 4.39 7.86 9.34
C LEU A 80 5.54 7.23 8.54
N LYS A 81 6.54 8.01 8.17
CA LYS A 81 7.74 7.56 7.42
C LYS A 81 8.81 6.98 8.33
#